data_AF-A0A8J6ER10-F1
#
_entry.id   AF-A0A8J6ER10-F1
#
_cell.length_a   1.000
_cell.length_b   1.000
_cell.length_c   1.000
_cell.angle_alpha   90.00
_cell.angle_beta   90.00
_cell.angle_gamma   90.00
#
_symmetry.space_group_name_H-M   'P 1'
#
loop_
_entity.id
_entity.type
_entity.pdbx_description
1 polymer ?
#
loop_
_entity_poly.entity_id
_entity_poly.type
_entity_poly.pdbx_seq_one_letter_code
_entity_poly.pdbx_strand_id
1 'polypeptide(L)'
;MGGTRGRIYLKHPELFKYTVDPQDKQWLTEKQHMRATGGKMVYLLLEEDILELSTTDEYRDNKELRLDELKPFTAPPWMIEKMRKYMEHMRTEHD
;
A
#
# COMPACT_ATOMS: atom_id res chain seq x y z
N MET A 1 14.78 -15.16 -2.45
CA MET A 1 14.99 -14.48 -1.15
C MET A 1 14.60 -13.02 -1.34
N GLY A 2 13.36 -12.58 -1.11
CA GLY A 2 12.71 -12.48 0.19
C GLY A 2 12.86 -11.10 0.88
N GLY A 3 13.45 -10.07 0.23
CA GLY A 3 13.90 -8.85 0.92
C GLY A 3 13.24 -7.51 0.56
N THR A 4 12.26 -7.45 -0.35
CA THR A 4 11.85 -6.16 -0.96
C THR A 4 10.71 -5.44 -0.21
N ARG A 5 9.81 -6.18 0.44
CA ARG A 5 8.58 -5.61 1.02
C ARG A 5 8.81 -4.60 2.15
N GLY A 6 9.92 -4.68 2.88
CA GLY A 6 10.27 -3.72 3.93
C GLY A 6 11.10 -2.53 3.46
N ARG A 7 11.65 -2.58 2.24
CA ARG A 7 12.57 -1.54 1.73
C ARG A 7 11.86 -0.40 1.03
N ILE A 8 10.67 -0.62 0.47
CA ILE A 8 9.94 0.43 -0.26
C ILE A 8 9.62 1.61 0.66
N TYR A 9 9.13 1.37 1.88
CA TYR A 9 8.81 2.43 2.84
C TYR A 9 10.02 3.17 3.40
N LEU A 10 11.21 2.56 3.33
CA LEU A 10 12.47 3.17 3.78
C LEU A 10 13.12 3.99 2.67
N LYS A 11 12.95 3.55 1.42
CA LYS A 11 13.48 4.23 0.24
C LYS A 11 12.61 5.40 -0.20
N HIS A 12 11.30 5.27 -0.05
CA HIS A 12 10.30 6.24 -0.48
C HIS A 12 9.49 6.69 0.74
N PRO A 13 10.06 7.55 1.60
CA PRO A 13 9.34 8.07 2.77
C PRO A 13 8.16 8.97 2.36
N GLU A 14 8.21 9.55 1.16
CA GLU A 14 7.11 10.32 0.57
C GLU A 14 5.93 9.46 0.08
N LEU A 15 6.13 8.15 -0.05
CA LEU A 15 5.09 7.24 -0.51
C LEU A 15 3.98 7.15 0.54
N PHE A 16 2.75 7.42 0.11
CA PHE A 16 1.60 7.30 0.98
C PHE A 16 1.42 5.85 1.45
N LYS A 17 1.32 5.65 2.77
CA LYS A 17 1.08 4.35 3.40
C LYS A 17 -0.10 4.43 4.36
N TYR A 18 -1.17 3.73 4.06
CA TYR A 18 -2.31 3.62 4.97
C TYR A 18 -2.19 2.35 5.81
N THR A 19 -2.26 2.47 7.13
CA THR A 19 -2.20 1.31 8.04
C THR A 19 -3.58 0.68 8.15
N VAL A 20 -3.69 -0.60 7.75
CA VAL A 20 -4.96 -1.34 7.76
C VAL A 20 -5.38 -1.67 9.19
N ASP A 21 -6.56 -1.20 9.59
CA ASP A 21 -7.16 -1.51 10.89
C ASP A 21 -7.91 -2.86 10.88
N PRO A 22 -8.35 -3.40 12.05
CA PRO A 22 -8.97 -4.72 12.11
C PRO A 22 -10.23 -4.87 11.24
N GLN A 23 -11.01 -3.79 11.10
CA GLN A 23 -12.22 -3.78 10.26
C GLN A 23 -11.84 -3.84 8.78
N ASP A 24 -10.87 -3.02 8.37
CA ASP A 24 -10.33 -3.04 7.01
C ASP A 24 -9.76 -4.44 6.66
N LYS A 25 -9.02 -5.04 7.59
CA LYS A 25 -8.40 -6.36 7.42
C LYS A 25 -9.42 -7.47 7.24
N GLN A 26 -10.53 -7.42 7.98
CA GLN A 26 -11.64 -8.36 7.82
C GLN A 26 -12.21 -8.27 6.41
N TRP A 27 -12.56 -7.06 5.96
CA TRP A 27 -13.11 -6.84 4.61
C TRP A 27 -12.15 -7.29 3.50
N LEU A 28 -10.85 -6.97 3.61
CA LEU A 28 -9.82 -7.40 2.65
C LEU A 28 -9.68 -8.92 2.58
N THR A 29 -9.88 -9.62 3.70
CA THR A 29 -9.85 -11.07 3.76
C THR A 29 -11.11 -11.67 3.14
N GLU A 30 -12.30 -11.12 3.45
CA GLU A 30 -13.58 -11.56 2.88
C GLU A 30 -13.63 -11.39 1.36
N LYS A 31 -13.09 -10.28 0.84
CA LYS A 31 -12.99 -10.03 -0.60
C LYS A 31 -11.83 -10.76 -1.28
N GLN A 32 -11.08 -11.57 -0.53
CA GLN A 32 -9.90 -12.32 -1.00
C GLN A 32 -8.81 -11.44 -1.64
N HIS A 33 -8.81 -10.13 -1.33
CA HIS A 33 -7.72 -9.23 -1.70
C HIS A 33 -6.46 -9.51 -0.87
N MET A 34 -6.62 -10.08 0.32
CA MET A 34 -5.53 -10.51 1.17
C MET A 34 -5.66 -11.99 1.54
N ARG A 35 -4.57 -12.76 1.42
CA ARG A 35 -4.48 -14.06 2.11
C ARG A 35 -4.40 -13.80 3.61
N ALA A 36 -5.12 -14.58 4.42
CA ALA A 36 -5.12 -14.47 5.87
C ALA A 36 -3.68 -14.38 6.41
N THR A 37 -3.28 -13.17 6.80
CA THR A 37 -1.91 -12.90 7.23
C THR A 37 -1.92 -12.81 8.74
N GLY A 38 -1.59 -13.94 9.39
CA GLY A 38 -1.62 -14.10 10.84
C GLY A 38 -0.85 -13.00 11.57
N GLY A 39 -1.56 -12.04 12.15
CA GLY A 39 -1.02 -10.97 13.01
C GLY A 39 -0.17 -9.88 12.33
N LYS A 40 0.34 -10.06 11.11
CA LYS A 40 1.19 -9.03 10.48
C LYS A 40 0.39 -7.77 10.14
N MET A 41 1.03 -6.62 10.38
CA MET A 41 0.60 -5.32 9.88
C MET A 41 0.62 -5.31 8.36
N VAL A 42 -0.32 -4.58 7.80
CA VAL A 42 -0.56 -4.48 6.37
C VAL A 42 -0.69 -3.00 6.05
N TYR A 43 0.00 -2.57 5.01
CA TYR A 43 -0.11 -1.23 4.50
C TYR A 43 -0.80 -1.27 3.13
N LEU A 44 -1.73 -0.35 2.91
CA LEU A 44 -2.25 -0.05 1.59
C LEU A 44 -1.43 1.07 0.98
N LEU A 45 -1.12 0.90 -0.30
CA LEU A 45 -0.40 1.82 -1.15
C LEU A 45 -1.32 2.19 -2.31
N LEU A 46 -1.17 3.39 -2.85
CA LEU A 46 -1.91 3.78 -4.04
C LEU A 46 -1.30 3.09 -5.26
N GLU A 47 -2.16 2.54 -6.11
CA GLU A 47 -1.71 1.91 -7.36
C GLU A 47 -0.97 2.91 -8.24
N GLU A 48 -1.49 4.13 -8.36
CA GLU A 48 -0.91 5.20 -9.16
C GLU A 48 0.53 5.50 -8.73
N ASP A 49 0.78 5.69 -7.44
CA ASP A 49 2.13 5.93 -6.91
C ASP A 49 3.08 4.76 -7.19
N ILE A 50 2.60 3.52 -7.11
CA ILE A 50 3.42 2.32 -7.37
C ILE A 50 3.74 2.20 -8.86
N LEU A 51 2.79 2.50 -9.73
CA LEU A 51 2.99 2.52 -11.17
C LEU A 51 3.96 3.64 -11.56
N GLU A 52 3.81 4.84 -11.03
CA GLU A 52 4.76 5.93 -11.25
C GLU A 52 6.15 5.52 -10.78
N LEU A 53 6.26 4.99 -9.55
CA LEU A 53 7.53 4.52 -9.00
C LEU A 53 8.17 3.45 -9.89
N SER A 54 7.37 2.55 -10.48
CA SER A 54 7.87 1.52 -11.37
C SER A 54 8.51 2.06 -12.66
N THR A 55 8.11 3.26 -13.09
CA THR A 55 8.67 3.89 -14.31
C THR A 55 9.97 4.64 -14.05
N THR A 56 10.31 4.90 -12.78
CA THR A 56 11.56 5.59 -12.41
C THR A 56 12.79 4.76 -12.74
N ASP A 57 13.94 5.42 -12.98
CA ASP A 57 15.20 4.74 -13.29
C ASP A 57 15.67 3.74 -12.23
N GLU A 58 15.22 3.88 -10.97
CA GLU A 58 15.52 2.95 -9.90
C GLU A 58 14.84 1.58 -10.08
N TYR A 59 13.64 1.53 -10.69
CA TYR A 59 12.81 0.33 -10.76
C TYR A 59 12.51 -0.16 -12.18
N ARG A 60 12.59 0.70 -13.19
CA ARG A 60 12.20 0.38 -14.58
C ARG A 60 12.97 -0.78 -15.20
N ASP A 61 14.23 -0.99 -14.80
CA ASP A 61 15.08 -2.07 -15.31
C ASP A 61 15.12 -3.29 -14.35
N ASN A 62 14.36 -3.23 -13.25
CA ASN A 62 14.38 -4.27 -12.25
C ASN A 62 13.60 -5.50 -12.71
N LYS A 63 14.31 -6.56 -13.11
CA LYS A 63 13.73 -7.85 -13.54
C LYS A 63 12.97 -8.60 -12.46
N GLU A 64 13.12 -8.21 -11.18
CA GLU A 64 12.33 -8.76 -10.07
C GLU A 64 10.98 -8.03 -9.90
N LEU A 65 10.77 -6.92 -10.61
CA LEU A 65 9.51 -6.18 -10.56
C LEU A 65 8.42 -6.97 -11.29
N ARG A 66 7.38 -7.34 -10.53
CA ARG A 66 6.24 -8.11 -11.04
C ARG A 66 4.95 -7.34 -10.85
N LEU A 67 4.78 -6.31 -11.67
CA LEU A 67 3.56 -5.49 -11.66
C LEU A 67 2.33 -6.32 -12.04
N ASP A 68 2.48 -7.34 -12.88
CA ASP A 68 1.42 -8.27 -13.28
C ASP A 68 0.85 -9.09 -12.09
N GLU A 69 1.65 -9.29 -11.03
CA GLU A 69 1.16 -9.97 -9.81
C GLU A 69 0.42 -9.01 -8.86
N LEU A 70 0.41 -7.70 -9.13
CA LEU A 70 -0.36 -6.73 -8.35
C LEU A 70 -1.85 -6.97 -8.57
N LYS A 71 -2.58 -7.03 -7.46
CA LYS A 71 -4.03 -7.16 -7.45
C LYS A 71 -4.63 -5.85 -6.93
N PRO A 72 -4.80 -4.84 -7.79
CA PRO A 72 -5.47 -3.62 -7.40
C PRO A 72 -6.91 -3.93 -7.00
N PHE A 73 -7.44 -3.11 -6.10
CA PHE A 73 -8.82 -3.22 -5.67
C PHE A 73 -9.39 -1.83 -5.38
N THR A 74 -10.70 -1.70 -5.52
CA THR A 74 -11.40 -0.48 -5.14
C THR A 74 -11.83 -0.59 -3.69
N ALA A 75 -11.30 0.30 -2.84
CA ALA A 75 -11.69 0.37 -1.44
C ALA A 75 -13.16 0.81 -1.31
N PRO A 76 -13.90 0.30 -0.31
CA PRO A 76 -15.28 0.71 -0.08
C PRO A 76 -15.35 2.14 0.48
N PRO A 77 -16.50 2.84 0.37
CA PRO A 77 -16.63 4.26 0.73
C PRO A 77 -16.17 4.60 2.16
N TRP A 78 -16.48 3.73 3.12
CA TRP A 78 -16.09 3.91 4.52
C TRP A 78 -14.58 3.79 4.73
N MET A 79 -13.89 2.93 3.98
CA MET A 79 -12.43 2.80 4.03
C MET A 79 -11.77 4.00 3.35
N ILE A 80 -12.34 4.47 2.22
CA ILE A 80 -11.88 5.70 1.55
C ILE A 80 -11.99 6.90 2.51
N GLU A 81 -13.07 7.01 3.28
CA GLU A 81 -13.21 8.10 4.25
C GLU A 81 -12.13 8.06 5.34
N LYS A 82 -11.81 6.86 5.86
CA LYS A 82 -10.69 6.69 6.81
C LYS A 82 -9.36 7.07 6.19
N MET A 83 -9.09 6.63 4.96
CA MET A 83 -7.86 6.97 4.23
C MET A 83 -7.73 8.48 4.03
N ARG A 84 -8.82 9.19 3.69
CA ARG A 84 -8.84 10.65 3.57
C ARG A 84 -8.49 11.34 4.89
N LYS A 85 -9.17 10.96 5.98
CA LYS A 85 -8.87 11.48 7.32
C LYS A 85 -7.43 11.24 7.73
N TYR A 86 -6.89 10.06 7.38
CA TYR A 86 -5.50 9.71 7.64
C TYR A 86 -4.53 10.59 6.81
N MET A 87 -4.81 10.81 5.52
CA MET A 87 -4.04 11.72 4.66
C MET A 87 -4.04 13.16 5.21
N GLU A 88 -5.21 13.66 5.61
CA GLU A 88 -5.35 14.99 6.20
C GLU A 88 -4.53 15.12 7.49
N HIS A 89 -4.59 14.12 8.36
CA HIS A 89 -3.83 14.11 9.60
C HIS A 89 -2.32 14.11 9.35
N MET A 90 -1.82 13.25 8.45
CA MET A 90 -0.40 13.23 8.09
C MET A 90 0.07 14.54 7.47
N ARG A 91 -0.80 15.24 6.73
CA ARG A 91 -0.49 16.55 6.15
C ARG A 91 -0.39 17.64 7.22
N THR A 92 -1.25 17.60 8.23
CA THR A 92 -1.25 18.59 9.34
C THR A 92 -0.13 18.40 10.35
N GLU A 93 0.45 17.20 10.49
CA GLU A 93 1.59 16.98 11.39
C GLU A 93 2.94 17.41 10.79
N HIS A 94 2.95 17.79 9.51
CA HIS A 94 4.15 18.19 8.78
C HIS A 94 4.25 19.70 8.53
N ASP A 95 3.38 20.49 9.18
CA ASP A 95 3.36 21.96 9.26
C ASP A 95 3.75 22.41 10.68
#